data_AF-A0A6N2UP11-F1
#
_entry.id   AF-A0A6N2UP11-F1
#
_cell.length_a   1.000
_cell.length_b   1.000
_cell.length_c   1.000
_cell.angle_alpha   90.00
_cell.angle_beta   90.00
_cell.angle_gamma   90.00
#
_symmetry.space_group_name_H-M   'P 1'
#
loop_
_entity.id
_entity.type
_entity.pdbx_description
1 polymer ?
#
loop_
_entity_poly.entity_id
_entity_poly.type
_entity_poly.pdbx_seq_one_letter_code
_entity_poly.pdbx_strand_id
1 'polypeptide(L)'
;MSFANMGDCMKEKWKIAVAFLVLGVFIVAGNLRVSATESEDLFLKDILDDSTYVKAILGGGYLGKTILYDVDGEKTVVYPNDGEHKTIVRNGEKATVFYGKYRGKDEHKDYRDLFPELDISFFYDPVKELGLKMSEIQEQNYQIEVTKQEQIENFLVPLSFVGVIDNEMFTISQIDILFDEACRPIEIRFHITSDVAQQDRITYLEQQLNQKFEYTTREVVENAFSDVEDEIAQIKPFEEVEVIDYIDELSNVVKVTDEHFLLVLQAQTEELTDRAGWDKRAVFAYLEAVDNKFGQFAKGYEGEQITQEEYLEQLDRVYKSAHLVGSDVYTYMFESSELKAKKKALLVIEQMGGYLDENGMLQLKDGDEFYLSMEPHSVFLEDYAQCVRDAYQKKNKTYKRLDDTMIHQFRMYIDKHNIEYVRNNFDGKTDYEKLKNYAAEFEFSLYYGEPSRHHNKIQKDSAFDGQKYDKILTPNRLSEFIINVETGEFVTEWDVLKTKDTQTVMSKDSSYKKEKESSQKKVVDTESFNYAPADYVEAHQMLDVLPASPAKEKKLYLENDLKKLLKKTWKSPEKKIYREKYRKPSDYLK
;
A
#
# COMPACT_ATOMS: atom_id res chain seq x y z
N MET A 1 60.98 16.11 -42.55
CA MET A 1 61.00 16.03 -41.08
C MET A 1 59.64 15.52 -40.65
N SER A 2 59.45 14.20 -40.69
CA SER A 2 59.40 13.25 -39.54
C SER A 2 57.94 13.10 -39.11
N PHE A 3 57.15 12.06 -39.44
CA PHE A 3 57.38 10.61 -39.62
C PHE A 3 58.11 9.94 -38.45
N ALA A 4 57.53 10.05 -37.24
CA ALA A 4 57.70 9.10 -36.13
C ALA A 4 56.62 9.39 -35.06
N ASN A 5 55.64 8.50 -34.91
CA ASN A 5 54.80 8.23 -33.71
C ASN A 5 53.40 7.67 -34.01
N MET A 6 53.26 6.86 -35.07
CA MET A 6 52.06 6.05 -35.31
C MET A 6 52.40 4.55 -35.45
N GLY A 7 53.54 4.13 -34.90
CA GLY A 7 54.13 2.80 -35.09
C GLY A 7 54.08 1.84 -33.90
N ASP A 8 53.71 2.31 -32.70
CA ASP A 8 53.78 1.47 -31.48
C ASP A 8 52.42 0.97 -30.98
N CYS A 9 51.29 1.61 -31.33
CA CYS A 9 49.96 1.15 -30.89
C CYS A 9 49.41 -0.05 -31.71
N MET A 10 49.93 -0.30 -32.92
CA MET A 10 49.51 -1.45 -33.76
C MET A 10 50.36 -2.72 -33.57
N LYS A 11 51.51 -2.65 -32.88
CA LYS A 11 52.38 -3.83 -32.67
C LYS A 11 51.99 -4.67 -31.45
N GLU A 12 51.27 -4.12 -30.48
CA GLU A 12 50.74 -4.90 -29.34
C GLU A 12 49.48 -5.68 -29.70
N LYS A 13 48.58 -5.11 -30.50
CA LYS A 13 47.35 -5.80 -30.94
C LYS A 13 47.62 -6.98 -31.89
N TRP A 14 48.72 -6.96 -32.66
CA TRP A 14 49.12 -8.06 -33.53
C TRP A 14 49.84 -9.21 -32.79
N LYS A 15 50.48 -8.96 -31.65
CA LYS A 15 51.12 -10.04 -30.86
C LYS A 15 50.10 -10.91 -30.11
N ILE A 16 48.97 -10.34 -29.71
CA ILE A 16 47.89 -11.08 -29.06
C ILE A 16 47.09 -11.90 -30.09
N ALA A 17 46.83 -11.34 -31.29
CA ALA A 17 46.14 -12.08 -32.36
C ALA A 17 46.96 -13.26 -32.94
N VAL A 18 48.30 -13.21 -32.89
CA VAL A 18 49.17 -14.31 -33.36
C VAL A 18 49.33 -15.41 -32.32
N ALA A 19 49.13 -15.14 -31.02
CA ALA A 19 49.10 -16.18 -29.99
C ALA A 19 47.83 -17.05 -30.08
N PHE A 20 46.68 -16.46 -30.46
CA PHE A 20 45.42 -17.20 -30.63
C PHE A 20 45.32 -17.99 -31.95
N LEU A 21 46.10 -17.64 -32.97
CA LEU A 21 46.14 -18.39 -34.23
C LEU A 21 46.95 -19.70 -34.17
N VAL A 22 47.69 -19.94 -33.08
CA VAL A 22 48.47 -21.18 -32.88
C VAL A 22 47.65 -22.25 -32.14
N LEU A 23 46.48 -21.93 -31.57
CA LEU A 23 45.60 -22.91 -30.92
C LEU A 23 44.53 -23.51 -31.86
N GLY A 24 44.37 -22.96 -33.07
CA GLY A 24 43.25 -23.24 -33.97
C GLY A 24 43.54 -24.09 -35.20
N VAL A 25 44.62 -24.89 -35.25
CA VAL A 25 44.85 -25.86 -36.35
C VAL A 25 45.57 -27.09 -35.81
N PHE A 26 44.84 -28.14 -35.43
CA PHE A 26 45.24 -29.55 -35.63
C PHE A 26 44.03 -30.46 -35.33
N ILE A 27 43.17 -30.66 -36.34
CA ILE A 27 42.39 -31.90 -36.44
C ILE A 27 43.11 -32.78 -37.46
N VAL A 28 43.37 -34.03 -37.06
CA VAL A 28 43.54 -35.28 -37.83
C VAL A 28 44.85 -36.03 -37.56
N ALA A 29 44.66 -37.21 -36.96
CA ALA A 29 45.47 -38.44 -36.97
C ALA A 29 46.77 -38.52 -36.13
N GLY A 30 46.71 -39.38 -35.11
CA GLY A 30 47.84 -40.18 -34.66
C GLY A 30 48.45 -39.77 -33.32
N ASN A 31 48.16 -40.58 -32.28
CA ASN A 31 48.95 -40.80 -31.06
C ASN A 31 50.13 -39.84 -30.81
N LEU A 32 49.88 -38.75 -30.09
CA LEU A 32 50.93 -38.08 -29.31
C LEU A 32 50.34 -37.55 -28.00
N ARG A 33 50.89 -38.06 -26.88
CA ARG A 33 50.73 -37.48 -25.54
C ARG A 33 51.16 -36.01 -25.60
N VAL A 34 50.23 -35.10 -25.37
CA VAL A 34 50.54 -33.69 -25.10
C VAL A 34 50.59 -33.53 -23.58
N SER A 35 51.72 -33.02 -23.09
CA SER A 35 51.93 -32.69 -21.68
C SER A 35 50.97 -31.58 -21.26
N ALA A 36 50.33 -31.75 -20.11
CA ALA A 36 49.60 -30.71 -19.40
C ALA A 36 50.53 -29.50 -19.16
N THR A 37 50.28 -28.41 -19.88
CA THR A 37 50.63 -27.07 -19.41
C THR A 37 49.64 -26.75 -18.29
N GLU A 38 50.15 -26.47 -17.10
CA GLU A 38 49.38 -26.02 -15.94
C GLU A 38 48.48 -24.84 -16.36
N SER A 39 47.16 -25.05 -16.44
CA SER A 39 46.23 -23.93 -16.48
C SER A 39 46.21 -23.31 -15.08
N GLU A 40 46.46 -22.00 -14.98
CA GLU A 40 46.31 -21.28 -13.72
C GLU A 40 44.88 -21.48 -13.18
N ASP A 41 44.77 -21.91 -11.92
CA ASP A 41 43.49 -22.13 -11.25
C ASP A 41 42.84 -20.78 -10.94
N LEU A 42 41.82 -20.42 -11.73
CA LEU A 42 41.15 -19.13 -11.68
C LEU A 42 40.27 -19.00 -10.43
N PHE A 43 40.19 -17.79 -9.86
CA PHE A 43 39.21 -17.50 -8.82
C PHE A 43 37.84 -17.27 -9.46
N LEU A 44 36.78 -17.70 -8.76
CA LEU A 44 35.40 -17.54 -9.21
C LEU A 44 35.05 -16.07 -9.51
N LYS A 45 35.59 -15.13 -8.73
CA LYS A 45 35.37 -13.70 -8.98
C LYS A 45 35.80 -13.27 -10.38
N ASP A 46 36.93 -13.80 -10.88
CA ASP A 46 37.48 -13.42 -12.17
C ASP A 46 36.61 -14.00 -13.31
N ILE A 47 36.02 -15.18 -13.09
CA ILE A 47 35.05 -15.81 -14.00
C ILE A 47 33.75 -15.01 -14.08
N LEU A 48 33.26 -14.51 -12.93
CA LEU A 48 32.02 -13.73 -12.88
C LEU A 48 32.20 -12.30 -13.41
N ASP A 49 33.38 -11.71 -13.25
CA ASP A 49 33.71 -10.40 -13.83
C ASP A 49 33.78 -10.45 -15.37
N ASP A 50 34.05 -11.63 -15.96
CA ASP A 50 34.04 -11.84 -17.42
C ASP A 50 32.62 -12.13 -17.98
N SER A 51 31.59 -12.22 -17.14
CA SER A 51 30.22 -12.54 -17.57
C SER A 51 29.46 -11.30 -18.04
N THR A 52 29.48 -11.03 -19.34
CA THR A 52 28.85 -9.81 -19.89
C THR A 52 27.32 -9.86 -19.99
N TYR A 53 26.71 -10.99 -20.37
CA TYR A 53 25.27 -11.08 -20.62
C TYR A 53 24.62 -12.19 -19.83
N VAL A 54 23.71 -11.83 -18.93
CA VAL A 54 23.12 -12.75 -17.95
C VAL A 54 21.60 -12.57 -17.93
N LYS A 55 20.88 -13.67 -17.79
CA LYS A 55 19.44 -13.70 -17.53
C LYS A 55 19.21 -14.34 -16.16
N ALA A 56 18.69 -13.58 -15.21
CA ALA A 56 18.20 -14.10 -13.94
C ALA A 56 16.71 -14.44 -14.05
N ILE A 57 16.30 -15.59 -13.50
CA ILE A 57 14.91 -16.02 -13.36
C ILE A 57 14.67 -16.23 -11.87
N LEU A 58 13.74 -15.47 -11.31
CA LEU A 58 13.59 -15.31 -9.87
C LEU A 58 12.20 -15.79 -9.41
N GLY A 59 12.11 -16.18 -8.14
CA GLY A 59 10.83 -16.41 -7.48
C GLY A 59 10.07 -15.09 -7.22
N GLY A 60 8.81 -15.19 -6.79
CA GLY A 60 7.93 -14.02 -6.64
C GLY A 60 8.24 -13.10 -5.46
N GLY A 61 9.29 -13.38 -4.68
CA GLY A 61 9.75 -12.50 -3.61
C GLY A 61 10.58 -11.31 -4.10
N TYR A 62 11.09 -11.34 -5.33
CA TYR A 62 11.98 -10.33 -5.90
C TYR A 62 11.24 -9.29 -6.75
N LEU A 63 11.92 -8.19 -7.09
CA LEU A 63 11.42 -7.07 -7.89
C LEU A 63 10.79 -7.45 -9.25
N GLY A 64 11.14 -8.61 -9.81
CA GLY A 64 10.53 -9.15 -11.03
C GLY A 64 10.89 -10.61 -11.26
N LYS A 65 10.18 -11.25 -12.19
CA LYS A 65 10.32 -12.69 -12.48
C LYS A 65 11.52 -13.00 -13.36
N THR A 66 11.88 -12.08 -14.24
CA THR A 66 13.01 -12.25 -15.17
C THR A 66 13.78 -10.95 -15.30
N ILE A 67 15.10 -11.02 -15.16
CA ILE A 67 15.99 -9.86 -15.32
C ILE A 67 17.05 -10.19 -16.36
N LEU A 68 17.22 -9.32 -17.35
CA LEU A 68 18.26 -9.39 -18.37
C LEU A 68 19.31 -8.33 -18.09
N TYR A 69 20.57 -8.72 -18.05
CA TYR A 69 21.71 -7.86 -17.79
C TYR A 69 22.64 -7.81 -19.00
N ASP A 70 23.03 -6.60 -19.38
CA ASP A 70 24.27 -6.28 -20.07
C ASP A 70 25.19 -5.59 -19.06
N VAL A 71 26.04 -6.41 -18.44
CA VAL A 71 26.85 -6.04 -17.27
C VAL A 71 27.86 -4.95 -17.64
N ASP A 72 28.59 -5.12 -18.74
CA ASP A 72 29.59 -4.16 -19.22
C ASP A 72 28.93 -2.88 -19.77
N GLY A 73 27.77 -3.03 -20.42
CA GLY A 73 26.99 -1.90 -20.93
C GLY A 73 26.18 -1.16 -19.86
N GLU A 74 26.19 -1.63 -18.61
CA GLU A 74 25.41 -1.09 -17.49
C GLU A 74 23.91 -0.97 -17.78
N LYS A 75 23.36 -1.96 -18.49
CA LYS A 75 21.93 -2.01 -18.84
C LYS A 75 21.24 -3.21 -18.23
N THR A 76 20.00 -2.99 -17.81
CA THR A 76 19.17 -4.03 -17.21
C THR A 76 17.73 -3.91 -17.68
N VAL A 77 17.06 -5.02 -17.95
CA VAL A 77 15.60 -5.08 -18.21
C VAL A 77 14.98 -6.07 -17.23
N VAL A 78 14.03 -5.60 -16.42
CA VAL A 78 13.25 -6.40 -15.47
C VAL A 78 11.85 -6.57 -16.00
N TYR A 79 11.42 -7.82 -16.17
CA TYR A 79 10.04 -8.17 -16.47
C TYR A 79 9.27 -8.50 -15.18
N PRO A 80 8.00 -8.07 -15.09
CA PRO A 80 7.17 -8.19 -13.88
C PRO A 80 6.89 -9.63 -13.47
N ASN A 81 6.49 -9.81 -12.20
CA ASN A 81 5.84 -11.05 -11.75
C ASN A 81 4.41 -11.18 -12.30
N ASP A 82 3.84 -12.38 -12.20
CA ASP A 82 2.49 -12.64 -12.69
C ASP A 82 1.45 -11.76 -11.95
N GLY A 83 0.83 -10.82 -12.67
CA GLY A 83 -0.14 -9.86 -12.13
C GLY A 83 0.45 -8.48 -11.79
N GLU A 84 1.77 -8.31 -11.89
CA GLU A 84 2.38 -6.98 -11.88
C GLU A 84 2.40 -6.40 -13.31
N HIS A 85 2.22 -5.09 -13.42
CA HIS A 85 2.19 -4.36 -14.71
C HIS A 85 3.35 -3.37 -14.83
N LYS A 86 4.51 -3.69 -14.27
CA LYS A 86 5.71 -2.81 -14.29
C LYS A 86 6.91 -3.52 -14.93
N THR A 87 7.41 -2.95 -16.02
CA THR A 87 8.70 -3.32 -16.62
C THR A 87 9.72 -2.27 -16.23
N ILE A 88 10.90 -2.66 -15.75
CA ILE A 88 11.93 -1.69 -15.35
C ILE A 88 13.09 -1.79 -16.33
N VAL A 89 13.51 -0.65 -16.87
CA VAL A 89 14.68 -0.57 -17.73
C VAL A 89 15.72 0.37 -17.13
N ARG A 90 16.96 -0.11 -17.04
CA ARG A 90 18.11 0.62 -16.50
C ARG A 90 19.10 0.94 -17.62
N ASN A 91 19.60 2.17 -17.66
CA ASN A 91 20.68 2.58 -18.55
C ASN A 91 21.69 3.46 -17.79
N GLY A 92 22.84 2.87 -17.44
CA GLY A 92 23.77 3.50 -16.51
C GLY A 92 23.11 3.73 -15.15
N GLU A 93 23.17 4.97 -14.64
CA GLU A 93 22.60 5.33 -13.33
C GLU A 93 21.08 5.60 -13.35
N LYS A 94 20.45 5.60 -14.53
CA LYS A 94 19.02 5.90 -14.66
C LYS A 94 18.21 4.63 -14.73
N ALA A 95 17.07 4.62 -14.05
CA ALA A 95 16.04 3.60 -14.23
C ALA A 95 14.72 4.25 -14.67
N THR A 96 14.02 3.58 -15.57
CA THR A 96 12.66 3.92 -15.97
C THR A 96 11.75 2.78 -15.57
N VAL A 97 10.74 3.06 -14.74
CA VAL A 97 9.67 2.12 -14.42
C VAL A 97 8.54 2.40 -15.40
N PHE A 98 8.27 1.45 -16.28
CA PHE A 98 7.24 1.53 -17.30
C PHE A 98 6.03 0.72 -16.86
N TYR A 99 4.87 1.38 -16.78
CA TYR A 99 3.62 0.78 -16.29
C TYR A 99 2.72 0.27 -17.43
N GLY A 100 3.15 0.38 -18.69
CA GLY A 100 2.34 0.08 -19.86
C GLY A 100 1.93 1.32 -20.65
N LYS A 101 1.48 1.10 -21.88
CA LYS A 101 1.26 2.14 -22.88
C LYS A 101 0.26 3.21 -22.42
N TYR A 102 -0.73 2.82 -21.63
CA TYR A 102 -1.78 3.70 -21.13
C TYR A 102 -1.61 4.14 -19.67
N ARG A 103 -0.67 3.52 -18.94
CA ARG A 103 -0.35 3.87 -17.53
C ARG A 103 0.82 4.83 -17.40
N GLY A 104 1.70 4.86 -18.40
CA GLY A 104 2.83 5.79 -18.47
C GLY A 104 4.10 5.23 -17.83
N LYS A 105 4.97 6.11 -17.35
CA LYS A 105 6.27 5.77 -16.79
C LYS A 105 6.73 6.74 -15.71
N ASP A 106 7.60 6.25 -14.83
CA ASP A 106 8.39 7.05 -13.88
C ASP A 106 9.89 6.93 -14.16
N GLU A 107 10.60 8.04 -14.01
CA GLU A 107 12.05 8.12 -14.26
C GLU A 107 12.81 8.42 -12.96
N HIS A 108 13.76 7.56 -12.63
CA HIS A 108 14.62 7.66 -11.47
C HIS A 108 16.05 7.97 -11.91
N LYS A 109 16.63 9.02 -11.32
CA LYS A 109 18.01 9.45 -11.61
C LYS A 109 19.07 8.64 -10.88
N ASP A 110 18.68 8.03 -9.77
CA ASP A 110 19.49 7.09 -8.99
C ASP A 110 18.52 6.00 -8.53
N TYR A 111 18.80 4.77 -8.96
CA TYR A 111 17.97 3.62 -8.64
C TYR A 111 18.53 2.80 -7.48
N ARG A 112 19.79 3.02 -7.07
CA ARG A 112 20.52 2.06 -6.22
C ARG A 112 19.87 1.86 -4.85
N ASP A 113 19.26 2.91 -4.32
CA ASP A 113 18.53 2.87 -3.04
C ASP A 113 17.11 2.28 -3.17
N LEU A 114 16.58 2.19 -4.40
CA LEU A 114 15.20 1.75 -4.67
C LEU A 114 15.14 0.33 -5.23
N PHE A 115 16.10 -0.04 -6.08
CA PHE A 115 16.12 -1.25 -6.88
C PHE A 115 17.55 -1.80 -7.00
N PRO A 116 18.20 -2.19 -5.89
CA PRO A 116 19.57 -2.69 -5.93
C PRO A 116 19.73 -3.95 -6.81
N GLU A 117 18.66 -4.73 -7.03
CA GLU A 117 18.65 -5.90 -7.91
C GLU A 117 18.87 -5.56 -9.40
N LEU A 118 18.80 -4.28 -9.78
CA LEU A 118 19.15 -3.83 -11.13
C LEU A 118 20.65 -3.95 -11.41
N ASP A 119 21.50 -4.15 -10.39
CA ASP A 119 22.90 -4.54 -10.52
C ASP A 119 23.06 -6.05 -10.33
N ILE A 120 23.71 -6.74 -11.27
CA ILE A 120 23.99 -8.18 -11.13
C ILE A 120 24.84 -8.49 -9.89
N SER A 121 25.60 -7.49 -9.39
CA SER A 121 26.41 -7.60 -8.18
C SER A 121 25.57 -7.91 -6.94
N PHE A 122 24.28 -7.51 -6.91
CA PHE A 122 23.35 -7.92 -5.86
C PHE A 122 23.33 -9.45 -5.68
N PHE A 123 23.39 -10.20 -6.79
CA PHE A 123 23.41 -11.66 -6.79
C PHE A 123 24.83 -12.24 -6.75
N TYR A 124 25.78 -11.59 -7.43
CA TYR A 124 27.13 -12.13 -7.61
C TYR A 124 28.05 -11.86 -6.44
N ASP A 125 27.96 -10.71 -5.75
CA ASP A 125 28.88 -10.36 -4.67
C ASP A 125 28.85 -11.39 -3.53
N PRO A 126 27.69 -11.86 -3.04
CA PRO A 126 27.66 -12.91 -2.02
C PRO A 126 28.37 -14.21 -2.45
N VAL A 127 28.29 -14.56 -3.75
CA VAL A 127 28.94 -15.73 -4.34
C VAL A 127 30.45 -15.49 -4.49
N LYS A 128 30.89 -14.29 -4.90
CA LYS A 128 32.29 -13.90 -5.01
C LYS A 128 33.00 -13.93 -3.65
N GLU A 129 32.33 -13.49 -2.60
CA GLU A 129 32.85 -13.47 -1.22
C GLU A 129 33.08 -14.88 -0.63
N LEU A 130 32.59 -15.95 -1.28
CA LEU A 130 32.95 -17.32 -0.90
C LEU A 130 34.43 -17.63 -1.18
N GLY A 131 35.09 -16.85 -2.05
CA GLY A 131 36.53 -16.98 -2.33
C GLY A 131 36.91 -18.27 -3.05
N LEU A 132 35.95 -18.92 -3.72
CA LEU A 132 36.12 -20.21 -4.38
C LEU A 132 37.04 -20.13 -5.59
N LYS A 133 37.71 -21.25 -5.87
CA LYS A 133 38.46 -21.49 -7.10
C LYS A 133 37.74 -22.47 -8.02
N MET A 134 38.09 -22.40 -9.31
CA MET A 134 37.55 -23.30 -10.33
C MET A 134 37.78 -24.78 -9.96
N SER A 135 38.98 -25.14 -9.50
CA SER A 135 39.30 -26.49 -9.06
C SER A 135 38.39 -26.99 -7.94
N GLU A 136 38.11 -26.16 -6.93
CA GLU A 136 37.27 -26.51 -5.78
C GLU A 136 35.82 -26.80 -6.19
N ILE A 137 35.30 -26.04 -7.17
CA ILE A 137 33.96 -26.25 -7.73
C ILE A 137 33.91 -27.56 -8.52
N GLN A 138 34.93 -27.84 -9.33
CA GLN A 138 35.01 -29.07 -10.12
C GLN A 138 35.14 -30.32 -9.25
N GLU A 139 35.95 -30.27 -8.19
CA GLU A 139 36.12 -31.36 -7.24
C GLU A 139 34.81 -31.72 -6.51
N GLN A 140 33.93 -30.74 -6.31
CA GLN A 140 32.60 -30.93 -5.73
C GLN A 140 31.50 -31.16 -6.78
N ASN A 141 31.88 -31.56 -8.00
CA ASN A 141 30.96 -31.87 -9.09
C ASN A 141 29.98 -30.71 -9.38
N TYR A 142 30.51 -29.48 -9.36
CA TYR A 142 29.79 -28.24 -9.64
C TYR A 142 28.65 -27.91 -8.66
N GLN A 143 28.64 -28.52 -7.48
CA GLN A 143 27.66 -28.24 -6.44
C GLN A 143 28.37 -27.84 -5.14
N ILE A 144 28.08 -26.64 -4.65
CA ILE A 144 28.64 -26.12 -3.40
C ILE A 144 27.53 -25.96 -2.37
N GLU A 145 27.77 -26.47 -1.17
CA GLU A 145 26.92 -26.30 -0.01
C GLU A 145 27.52 -25.26 0.94
N VAL A 146 26.75 -24.24 1.32
CA VAL A 146 27.16 -23.19 2.26
C VAL A 146 26.37 -23.32 3.54
N THR A 147 27.07 -23.68 4.63
CA THR A 147 26.51 -23.88 5.98
C THR A 147 27.19 -23.02 7.05
N LYS A 148 28.26 -22.30 6.70
CA LYS A 148 28.94 -21.42 7.65
C LYS A 148 28.16 -20.12 7.80
N GLN A 149 27.83 -19.77 9.05
CA GLN A 149 27.01 -18.60 9.36
C GLN A 149 27.55 -17.29 8.75
N GLU A 150 28.87 -17.05 8.83
CA GLU A 150 29.49 -15.83 8.26
C GLU A 150 29.29 -15.73 6.75
N GLN A 151 29.30 -16.86 6.04
CA GLN A 151 29.08 -16.90 4.60
C GLN A 151 27.59 -16.77 4.26
N ILE A 152 26.70 -17.39 5.04
CA ILE A 152 25.24 -17.23 4.90
C ILE A 152 24.84 -15.77 5.10
N GLU A 153 25.46 -15.07 6.05
CA GLU A 153 25.16 -13.66 6.33
C GLU A 153 25.37 -12.76 5.11
N ASN A 154 26.38 -13.05 4.28
CA ASN A 154 26.64 -12.30 3.04
C ASN A 154 25.47 -12.39 2.05
N PHE A 155 24.68 -13.47 2.07
CA PHE A 155 23.46 -13.60 1.28
C PHE A 155 22.24 -13.03 2.00
N LEU A 156 22.16 -13.20 3.32
CA LEU A 156 21.00 -12.79 4.12
C LEU A 156 20.81 -11.26 4.13
N VAL A 157 21.90 -10.51 4.31
CA VAL A 157 21.87 -9.04 4.39
C VAL A 157 21.21 -8.39 3.17
N PRO A 158 21.65 -8.67 1.91
CA PRO A 158 21.00 -8.07 0.75
C PRO A 158 19.55 -8.51 0.58
N LEU A 159 19.21 -9.79 0.83
CA LEU A 159 17.84 -10.30 0.71
C LEU A 159 16.88 -9.66 1.72
N SER A 160 17.35 -9.44 2.96
CA SER A 160 16.58 -8.76 4.00
C SER A 160 16.42 -7.27 3.70
N PHE A 161 17.45 -6.62 3.14
CA PHE A 161 17.41 -5.20 2.76
C PHE A 161 16.30 -4.90 1.75
N VAL A 162 16.09 -5.78 0.77
CA VAL A 162 15.00 -5.63 -0.22
C VAL A 162 13.68 -6.28 0.22
N GLY A 163 13.61 -6.80 1.44
CA GLY A 163 12.38 -7.39 2.00
C GLY A 163 11.97 -8.73 1.38
N VAL A 164 12.86 -9.40 0.64
CA VAL A 164 12.60 -10.72 0.05
C VAL A 164 12.46 -11.79 1.15
N ILE A 165 13.15 -11.61 2.27
CA ILE A 165 13.06 -12.47 3.47
C ILE A 165 12.97 -11.63 4.74
N ASP A 166 12.03 -12.01 5.62
CA ASP A 166 11.95 -11.49 6.98
C ASP A 166 12.89 -12.30 7.89
N ASN A 167 14.04 -11.70 8.21
CA ASN A 167 15.07 -12.34 9.03
C ASN A 167 14.74 -12.34 10.54
N GLU A 168 13.65 -11.72 10.97
CA GLU A 168 13.10 -11.88 12.32
C GLU A 168 12.26 -13.16 12.42
N MET A 169 11.61 -13.58 11.32
CA MET A 169 10.75 -14.77 11.28
C MET A 169 11.42 -16.03 10.74
N PHE A 170 12.42 -15.90 9.87
CA PHE A 170 13.05 -17.01 9.16
C PHE A 170 14.57 -16.97 9.29
N THR A 171 15.18 -18.16 9.43
CA THR A 171 16.64 -18.34 9.43
C THR A 171 17.04 -19.19 8.23
N ILE A 172 18.04 -18.74 7.47
CA ILE A 172 18.67 -19.55 6.42
C ILE A 172 19.60 -20.55 7.10
N SER A 173 19.31 -21.84 6.94
CA SER A 173 20.11 -22.93 7.52
C SER A 173 21.18 -23.46 6.56
N GLN A 174 20.92 -23.38 5.25
CA GLN A 174 21.81 -23.86 4.20
C GLN A 174 21.52 -23.12 2.89
N ILE A 175 22.56 -22.93 2.07
CA ILE A 175 22.44 -22.45 0.69
C ILE A 175 23.13 -23.46 -0.22
N ASP A 176 22.41 -23.92 -1.24
CA ASP A 176 22.95 -24.77 -2.30
C ASP A 176 23.17 -23.96 -3.56
N ILE A 177 24.39 -23.99 -4.08
CA ILE A 177 24.76 -23.32 -5.34
C ILE A 177 25.15 -24.38 -6.36
N LEU A 178 24.46 -24.39 -7.49
CA LEU A 178 24.79 -25.20 -8.66
C LEU A 178 25.50 -24.34 -9.69
N PHE A 179 26.58 -24.85 -10.26
CA PHE A 179 27.39 -24.20 -11.29
C PHE A 179 27.31 -24.94 -12.62
N ASP A 180 27.55 -24.23 -13.73
CA ASP A 180 27.79 -24.83 -15.04
C ASP A 180 29.25 -25.30 -15.23
N GLU A 181 29.55 -25.89 -16.39
CA GLU A 181 30.90 -26.38 -16.73
C GLU A 181 31.96 -25.26 -16.80
N ALA A 182 31.54 -24.01 -16.97
CA ALA A 182 32.40 -22.83 -16.93
C ALA A 182 32.54 -22.25 -15.51
N CYS A 183 32.04 -22.97 -14.50
CA CYS A 183 32.03 -22.58 -13.09
C CYS A 183 31.28 -21.27 -12.82
N ARG A 184 30.19 -21.02 -13.55
CA ARG A 184 29.27 -19.89 -13.29
C ARG A 184 27.99 -20.40 -12.63
N PRO A 185 27.41 -19.68 -11.65
CA PRO A 185 26.21 -20.14 -10.96
C PRO A 185 25.02 -20.23 -11.93
N ILE A 186 24.22 -21.27 -11.82
CA ILE A 186 22.99 -21.49 -12.61
C ILE A 186 21.75 -21.66 -11.75
N GLU A 187 21.90 -22.06 -10.48
CA GLU A 187 20.81 -22.12 -9.52
C GLU A 187 21.34 -21.89 -8.09
N ILE A 188 20.64 -21.05 -7.33
CA ILE A 188 20.88 -20.83 -5.89
C ILE A 188 19.58 -21.14 -5.16
N ARG A 189 19.64 -22.10 -4.23
CA ARG A 189 18.50 -22.53 -3.40
C ARG A 189 18.79 -22.26 -1.94
N PHE A 190 17.82 -21.67 -1.28
CA PHE A 190 17.87 -21.34 0.14
C PHE A 190 16.99 -22.31 0.91
N HIS A 191 17.55 -22.91 1.95
CA HIS A 191 16.80 -23.75 2.89
C HIS A 191 16.58 -22.98 4.18
N ILE A 192 15.32 -22.76 4.56
CA ILE A 192 14.97 -21.90 5.69
C ILE A 192 14.25 -22.67 6.79
N THR A 193 14.39 -22.20 8.02
CA THR A 193 13.66 -22.70 9.19
C THR A 193 12.92 -21.56 9.88
N SER A 194 11.83 -21.88 10.56
CA SER A 194 11.06 -20.94 11.38
C SER A 194 10.46 -21.65 12.58
N ASP A 195 10.48 -20.98 13.74
CA ASP A 195 9.86 -21.49 14.97
C ASP A 195 8.35 -21.21 15.03
N VAL A 196 7.82 -20.37 14.13
CA VAL A 196 6.43 -19.88 14.13
C VAL A 196 5.66 -20.21 12.85
N ALA A 197 6.35 -20.39 11.72
CA ALA A 197 5.71 -20.72 10.45
C ALA A 197 5.50 -22.23 10.26
N GLN A 198 4.38 -22.60 9.65
CA GLN A 198 4.10 -23.99 9.27
C GLN A 198 4.95 -24.44 8.08
N GLN A 199 5.16 -25.76 7.93
CA GLN A 199 6.02 -26.33 6.89
C GLN A 199 5.60 -25.94 5.45
N ASP A 200 4.30 -25.90 5.16
CA ASP A 200 3.81 -25.52 3.83
C ASP A 200 4.19 -24.07 3.48
N ARG A 201 4.16 -23.17 4.48
CA ARG A 201 4.60 -21.78 4.32
C ARG A 201 6.10 -21.69 4.09
N ILE A 202 6.89 -22.50 4.80
CA ILE A 202 8.34 -22.59 4.61
C ILE A 202 8.64 -23.03 3.17
N THR A 203 8.07 -24.15 2.72
CA THR A 203 8.29 -24.66 1.36
C THR A 203 7.84 -23.69 0.28
N TYR A 204 6.73 -22.98 0.48
CA TYR A 204 6.31 -21.91 -0.44
C TYR A 204 7.36 -20.79 -0.51
N LEU A 205 7.87 -20.32 0.63
CA LEU A 205 8.87 -19.24 0.68
C LEU A 205 10.20 -19.65 0.07
N GLU A 206 10.67 -20.88 0.28
CA GLU A 206 11.88 -21.40 -0.37
C GLU A 206 11.77 -21.36 -1.91
N GLN A 207 10.56 -21.63 -2.45
CA GLN A 207 10.30 -21.47 -3.89
C GLN A 207 10.34 -20.00 -4.32
N GLN A 208 9.84 -19.09 -3.48
CA GLN A 208 9.89 -17.64 -3.77
C GLN A 208 11.32 -17.06 -3.69
N LEU A 209 12.22 -17.71 -2.95
CA LEU A 209 13.62 -17.31 -2.80
C LEU A 209 14.54 -17.82 -3.92
N ASN A 210 14.09 -18.78 -4.73
CA ASN A 210 14.92 -19.41 -5.76
C ASN A 210 15.46 -18.38 -6.77
N GLN A 211 16.75 -18.49 -7.08
CA GLN A 211 17.43 -17.70 -8.10
C GLN A 211 18.04 -18.63 -9.15
N LYS A 212 17.72 -18.42 -10.41
CA LYS A 212 18.30 -19.18 -11.54
C LYS A 212 18.96 -18.25 -12.52
N PHE A 213 20.05 -18.69 -13.13
CA PHE A 213 20.82 -17.90 -14.07
C PHE A 213 21.05 -18.66 -15.37
N GLU A 214 20.82 -17.96 -16.49
CA GLU A 214 21.15 -18.39 -17.84
C GLU A 214 22.13 -17.38 -18.44
N TYR A 215 23.16 -17.87 -19.13
CA TYR A 215 24.15 -17.02 -19.79
C TYR A 215 23.76 -16.85 -21.26
N THR A 216 23.54 -15.60 -21.65
CA THR A 216 22.90 -15.28 -22.93
C THR A 216 23.84 -14.51 -23.85
N THR A 217 23.30 -13.96 -24.94
CA THR A 217 24.06 -13.18 -25.92
C THR A 217 23.65 -11.72 -25.90
N ARG A 218 24.55 -10.87 -26.40
CA ARG A 218 24.30 -9.45 -26.65
C ARG A 218 22.98 -9.21 -27.39
N GLU A 219 22.74 -9.97 -28.45
CA GLU A 219 21.56 -9.82 -29.31
C GLU A 219 20.26 -9.97 -28.51
N VAL A 220 20.19 -10.92 -27.58
CA VAL A 220 19.00 -11.14 -26.75
C VAL A 220 18.73 -9.95 -25.83
N VAL A 221 19.77 -9.40 -25.19
CA VAL A 221 19.62 -8.26 -24.26
C VAL A 221 19.33 -6.97 -25.02
N GLU A 222 20.03 -6.71 -26.14
CA GLU A 222 19.78 -5.53 -26.97
C GLU A 222 18.38 -5.53 -27.57
N ASN A 223 17.88 -6.68 -28.03
CA ASN A 223 16.51 -6.79 -28.54
C ASN A 223 15.49 -6.51 -27.43
N ALA A 224 15.63 -7.16 -26.26
CA ALA A 224 14.73 -6.91 -25.12
C ALA A 224 14.72 -5.44 -24.69
N PHE A 225 15.89 -4.80 -24.70
CA PHE A 225 16.00 -3.37 -24.38
C PHE A 225 15.30 -2.50 -25.42
N SER A 226 15.53 -2.77 -26.71
CA SER A 226 14.89 -2.05 -27.83
C SER A 226 13.37 -2.22 -27.81
N ASP A 227 12.88 -3.43 -27.55
CA ASP A 227 11.45 -3.73 -27.48
C ASP A 227 10.78 -2.87 -26.39
N VAL A 228 11.38 -2.79 -25.20
CA VAL A 228 10.86 -1.95 -24.10
C VAL A 228 10.98 -0.46 -24.42
N GLU A 229 12.05 0.00 -25.07
CA GLU A 229 12.16 1.40 -25.51
C GLU A 229 11.09 1.76 -26.56
N ASP A 230 10.79 0.84 -27.48
CA ASP A 230 9.75 0.99 -28.49
C ASP A 230 8.34 1.00 -27.87
N GLU A 231 8.10 0.20 -26.83
CA GLU A 231 6.86 0.25 -26.04
C GLU A 231 6.73 1.57 -25.27
N ILE A 232 7.80 2.03 -24.64
CA ILE A 232 7.84 3.33 -23.93
C ILE A 232 7.59 4.48 -24.91
N ALA A 233 8.11 4.41 -26.14
CA ALA A 233 7.89 5.42 -27.18
C ALA A 233 6.43 5.48 -27.65
N GLN A 234 5.66 4.41 -27.43
CA GLN A 234 4.24 4.31 -27.77
C GLN A 234 3.31 4.79 -26.65
N ILE A 235 3.85 5.24 -25.51
CA ILE A 235 3.06 5.79 -24.40
C ILE A 235 2.10 6.86 -24.93
N LYS A 236 0.83 6.67 -24.62
CA LYS A 236 -0.22 7.62 -24.96
C LYS A 236 -0.33 8.67 -23.85
N PRO A 237 -0.39 9.97 -24.17
CA PRO A 237 -0.65 11.00 -23.16
C PRO A 237 -1.93 10.66 -22.38
N PHE A 238 -1.90 10.81 -21.05
CA PHE A 238 -3.00 10.41 -20.18
C PHE A 238 -4.34 11.04 -20.59
N GLU A 239 -4.30 12.28 -21.08
CA GLU A 239 -5.46 13.02 -21.56
C GLU A 239 -6.16 12.32 -22.73
N GLU A 240 -5.43 11.58 -23.55
CA GLU A 240 -5.93 10.91 -24.76
C GLU A 240 -6.36 9.46 -24.52
N VAL A 241 -5.96 8.83 -23.42
CA VAL A 241 -6.26 7.41 -23.12
C VAL A 241 -7.76 7.20 -22.93
N GLU A 242 -8.46 6.38 -23.70
CA GLU A 242 -9.87 6.10 -23.40
C GLU A 242 -10.02 4.91 -22.47
N VAL A 243 -11.16 4.79 -21.77
CA VAL A 243 -11.45 3.63 -20.89
C VAL A 243 -11.32 2.30 -21.64
N ILE A 244 -11.78 2.28 -22.90
CA ILE A 244 -11.68 1.09 -23.75
C ILE A 244 -10.23 0.71 -24.07
N ASP A 245 -9.35 1.68 -24.28
CA ASP A 245 -7.92 1.43 -24.49
C ASP A 245 -7.34 0.69 -23.27
N TYR A 246 -7.76 1.10 -22.07
CA TYR A 246 -7.30 0.51 -20.81
C TYR A 246 -7.80 -0.92 -20.59
N ILE A 247 -9.06 -1.19 -20.95
CA ILE A 247 -9.69 -2.52 -20.82
C ILE A 247 -8.93 -3.56 -21.67
N ASP A 248 -8.48 -3.17 -22.86
CA ASP A 248 -7.73 -4.06 -23.77
C ASP A 248 -6.37 -4.52 -23.18
N GLU A 249 -5.83 -3.82 -22.18
CA GLU A 249 -4.57 -4.19 -21.50
C GLU A 249 -4.77 -5.01 -20.22
N LEU A 250 -6.01 -5.26 -19.79
CA LEU A 250 -6.30 -6.00 -18.56
C LEU A 250 -6.11 -7.50 -18.79
N SER A 251 -4.88 -7.97 -18.61
CA SER A 251 -4.44 -9.33 -18.97
C SER A 251 -5.27 -10.48 -18.38
N ASN A 252 -5.87 -10.30 -17.20
CA ASN A 252 -6.71 -11.31 -16.55
C ASN A 252 -8.16 -11.22 -17.02
N VAL A 253 -8.60 -10.04 -17.46
CA VAL A 253 -9.92 -9.80 -18.05
C VAL A 253 -9.98 -10.25 -19.52
N VAL A 254 -8.93 -9.98 -20.31
CA VAL A 254 -8.85 -10.34 -21.74
C VAL A 254 -8.98 -11.86 -21.97
N LYS A 255 -8.59 -12.68 -20.97
CA LYS A 255 -8.78 -14.15 -21.00
C LYS A 255 -10.24 -14.59 -21.03
N VAL A 256 -11.18 -13.73 -20.65
CA VAL A 256 -12.61 -14.08 -20.56
C VAL A 256 -13.26 -14.16 -21.96
N THR A 257 -12.71 -13.51 -23.00
CA THR A 257 -13.18 -13.55 -24.42
C THR A 257 -14.69 -13.36 -24.64
N ASP A 258 -15.42 -12.83 -23.65
CA ASP A 258 -16.87 -12.72 -23.64
C ASP A 258 -17.33 -11.27 -23.88
N GLU A 259 -18.10 -11.06 -24.94
CA GLU A 259 -18.59 -9.73 -25.33
C GLU A 259 -19.55 -9.15 -24.29
N HIS A 260 -20.36 -9.98 -23.62
CA HIS A 260 -21.30 -9.51 -22.61
C HIS A 260 -20.58 -9.00 -21.36
N PHE A 261 -19.54 -9.71 -20.91
CA PHE A 261 -18.67 -9.27 -19.83
C PHE A 261 -18.08 -7.88 -20.08
N LEU A 262 -17.49 -7.67 -21.26
CA LEU A 262 -16.89 -6.39 -21.62
C LEU A 262 -17.91 -5.25 -21.66
N LEU A 263 -19.14 -5.52 -22.12
CA LEU A 263 -20.24 -4.56 -22.09
C LEU A 263 -20.66 -4.19 -20.66
N VAL A 264 -20.71 -5.16 -19.74
CA VAL A 264 -21.02 -4.89 -18.32
C VAL A 264 -19.92 -4.06 -17.68
N LEU A 265 -18.65 -4.41 -17.92
CA LEU A 265 -17.50 -3.65 -17.40
C LEU A 265 -17.50 -2.21 -17.92
N GLN A 266 -17.75 -2.00 -19.21
CA GLN A 266 -17.89 -0.66 -19.80
C GLN A 266 -19.04 0.12 -19.13
N ALA A 267 -20.21 -0.49 -18.99
CA ALA A 267 -21.35 0.17 -18.34
C ALA A 267 -21.06 0.57 -16.89
N GLN A 268 -20.31 -0.25 -16.14
CA GLN A 268 -19.87 0.08 -14.78
C GLN A 268 -18.90 1.28 -14.78
N THR A 269 -17.92 1.32 -15.69
CA THR A 269 -17.00 2.46 -15.79
C THR A 269 -17.69 3.77 -16.18
N GLU A 270 -18.68 3.71 -17.07
CA GLU A 270 -19.52 4.86 -17.43
C GLU A 270 -20.33 5.34 -16.23
N GLU A 271 -20.92 4.41 -15.46
CA GLU A 271 -21.68 4.73 -14.25
C GLU A 271 -20.80 5.42 -13.20
N LEU A 272 -19.62 4.87 -12.93
CA LEU A 272 -18.67 5.45 -11.97
C LEU A 272 -18.25 6.87 -12.35
N THR A 273 -18.09 7.14 -13.66
CA THR A 273 -17.73 8.46 -14.18
C THR A 273 -18.91 9.43 -14.13
N ASP A 274 -20.02 9.05 -14.77
CA ASP A 274 -21.12 9.98 -15.09
C ASP A 274 -22.09 10.17 -13.93
N ARG A 275 -22.26 9.15 -13.08
CA ARG A 275 -23.21 9.18 -11.95
C ARG A 275 -22.51 9.26 -10.61
N ALA A 276 -21.54 8.38 -10.34
CA ALA A 276 -20.82 8.39 -9.08
C ALA A 276 -19.80 9.55 -9.01
N GLY A 277 -19.48 10.20 -10.14
CA GLY A 277 -18.70 11.44 -10.19
C GLY A 277 -17.19 11.26 -10.01
N TRP A 278 -16.70 10.02 -10.14
CA TRP A 278 -15.28 9.70 -10.15
C TRP A 278 -14.59 10.33 -11.37
N ASP A 279 -13.33 10.70 -11.20
CA ASP A 279 -12.49 11.08 -12.33
C ASP A 279 -11.84 9.87 -12.99
N LYS A 280 -11.28 10.11 -14.17
CA LYS A 280 -10.67 9.08 -15.01
C LYS A 280 -9.60 8.24 -14.30
N ARG A 281 -8.81 8.86 -13.41
CA ARG A 281 -7.80 8.15 -12.60
C ARG A 281 -8.44 7.14 -11.64
N ALA A 282 -9.49 7.53 -10.93
CA ALA A 282 -10.23 6.62 -10.07
C ALA A 282 -10.87 5.47 -10.87
N VAL A 283 -11.39 5.74 -12.07
CA VAL A 283 -11.95 4.69 -12.94
C VAL A 283 -10.87 3.71 -13.42
N PHE A 284 -9.66 4.17 -13.70
CA PHE A 284 -8.55 3.27 -14.03
C PHE A 284 -8.12 2.43 -12.82
N ALA A 285 -8.10 3.01 -11.62
CA ALA A 285 -7.85 2.27 -10.39
C ALA A 285 -8.91 1.18 -10.15
N TYR A 286 -10.18 1.45 -10.48
CA TYR A 286 -11.24 0.43 -10.49
C TYR A 286 -10.94 -0.71 -11.47
N LEU A 287 -10.54 -0.39 -12.72
CA LEU A 287 -10.20 -1.40 -13.72
C LEU A 287 -9.01 -2.27 -13.32
N GLU A 288 -8.00 -1.68 -12.68
CA GLU A 288 -6.87 -2.43 -12.11
C GLU A 288 -7.31 -3.33 -10.95
N ALA A 289 -8.20 -2.84 -10.09
CA ALA A 289 -8.77 -3.65 -9.03
C ALA A 289 -9.54 -4.85 -9.61
N VAL A 290 -10.30 -4.65 -10.69
CA VAL A 290 -10.95 -5.75 -11.44
C VAL A 290 -9.89 -6.75 -11.92
N ASP A 291 -8.87 -6.31 -12.65
CA ASP A 291 -7.84 -7.20 -13.20
C ASP A 291 -7.11 -8.01 -12.11
N ASN A 292 -6.75 -7.36 -11.00
CA ASN A 292 -6.09 -7.99 -9.86
C ASN A 292 -6.99 -9.02 -9.17
N LYS A 293 -8.26 -8.69 -8.91
CA LYS A 293 -9.22 -9.60 -8.27
C LYS A 293 -9.52 -10.80 -9.17
N PHE A 294 -9.55 -10.62 -10.48
CA PHE A 294 -9.70 -11.70 -11.45
C PHE A 294 -8.47 -12.61 -11.50
N GLY A 295 -7.27 -12.03 -11.46
CA GLY A 295 -6.03 -12.81 -11.34
C GLY A 295 -6.00 -13.67 -10.08
N GLN A 296 -6.44 -13.15 -8.94
CA GLN A 296 -6.56 -13.90 -7.68
C GLN A 296 -7.65 -14.97 -7.75
N PHE A 297 -8.82 -14.61 -8.27
CA PHE A 297 -9.95 -15.51 -8.43
C PHE A 297 -9.58 -16.73 -9.30
N ALA A 298 -8.91 -16.49 -10.43
CA ALA A 298 -8.55 -17.55 -11.36
C ALA A 298 -7.51 -18.54 -10.82
N LYS A 299 -6.62 -18.10 -9.91
CA LYS A 299 -5.64 -18.98 -9.25
C LYS A 299 -6.30 -20.07 -8.39
N GLY A 300 -7.55 -19.88 -7.94
CA GLY A 300 -8.29 -20.87 -7.16
C GLY A 300 -8.84 -22.06 -7.96
N TYR A 301 -8.76 -22.03 -9.30
CA TYR A 301 -9.42 -22.99 -10.20
C TYR A 301 -8.43 -23.91 -10.93
N GLU A 302 -7.35 -24.36 -10.29
CA GLU A 302 -6.33 -25.23 -10.91
C GLU A 302 -6.96 -26.49 -11.58
N GLY A 303 -7.21 -26.40 -12.89
CA GLY A 303 -7.74 -27.50 -13.72
C GLY A 303 -9.24 -27.47 -14.03
N GLU A 304 -10.01 -26.52 -13.49
CA GLU A 304 -11.45 -26.37 -13.76
C GLU A 304 -11.75 -25.14 -14.64
N GLN A 305 -12.78 -25.22 -15.49
CA GLN A 305 -13.22 -24.08 -16.29
C GLN A 305 -14.13 -23.19 -15.45
N ILE A 306 -13.72 -21.93 -15.27
CA ILE A 306 -14.55 -20.88 -14.67
C ILE A 306 -15.72 -20.60 -15.62
N THR A 307 -16.94 -20.61 -15.10
CA THR A 307 -18.14 -20.31 -15.88
C THR A 307 -18.31 -18.80 -16.09
N GLN A 308 -19.08 -18.43 -17.12
CA GLN A 308 -19.42 -17.03 -17.37
C GLN A 308 -20.17 -16.39 -16.19
N GLU A 309 -21.07 -17.14 -15.55
CA GLU A 309 -21.83 -16.68 -14.39
C GLU A 309 -20.90 -16.33 -13.23
N GLU A 310 -19.91 -17.18 -12.95
CA GLU A 310 -18.92 -16.94 -11.90
C GLU A 310 -18.05 -15.70 -12.17
N TYR A 311 -17.67 -15.45 -13.43
CA TYR A 311 -16.95 -14.23 -13.78
C TYR A 311 -17.81 -12.97 -13.61
N LEU A 312 -19.08 -13.02 -14.01
CA LEU A 312 -20.01 -11.89 -13.83
C LEU A 312 -20.31 -11.65 -12.35
N GLU A 313 -20.44 -12.70 -11.54
CA GLU A 313 -20.55 -12.57 -10.09
C GLU A 313 -19.32 -11.92 -9.47
N GLN A 314 -18.12 -12.28 -9.93
CA GLN A 314 -16.91 -11.61 -9.45
C GLN A 314 -16.87 -10.14 -9.84
N LEU A 315 -17.21 -9.82 -11.10
CA LEU A 315 -17.27 -8.44 -11.55
C LEU A 315 -18.27 -7.62 -10.71
N ASP A 316 -19.45 -8.18 -10.42
CA ASP A 316 -20.45 -7.56 -9.55
C ASP A 316 -19.94 -7.36 -8.11
N ARG A 317 -19.18 -8.30 -7.54
CA ARG A 317 -18.55 -8.14 -6.22
C ARG A 317 -17.54 -6.99 -6.19
N VAL A 318 -16.68 -6.90 -7.20
CA VAL A 318 -15.69 -5.81 -7.30
C VAL A 318 -16.40 -4.47 -7.49
N TYR A 319 -17.43 -4.42 -8.32
CA TYR A 319 -18.26 -3.23 -8.52
C TYR A 319 -18.98 -2.80 -7.24
N LYS A 320 -19.58 -3.73 -6.49
CA LYS A 320 -20.16 -3.44 -5.16
C LYS A 320 -19.11 -2.90 -4.20
N SER A 321 -17.89 -3.44 -4.20
CA SER A 321 -16.79 -2.91 -3.39
C SER A 321 -16.50 -1.44 -3.74
N ALA A 322 -16.56 -1.06 -5.03
CA ALA A 322 -16.40 0.33 -5.48
C ALA A 322 -17.51 1.30 -5.00
N HIS A 323 -18.59 0.80 -4.39
CA HIS A 323 -19.70 1.56 -3.81
C HIS A 323 -19.80 1.41 -2.27
N LEU A 324 -18.80 0.81 -1.64
CA LEU A 324 -18.71 0.67 -0.20
C LEU A 324 -17.58 1.57 0.32
N VAL A 325 -17.94 2.70 0.92
CA VAL A 325 -17.00 3.71 1.41
C VAL A 325 -16.05 3.09 2.43
N GLY A 326 -14.76 3.06 2.07
CA GLY A 326 -13.69 2.46 2.88
C GLY A 326 -13.43 0.97 2.65
N SER A 327 -14.04 0.37 1.62
CA SER A 327 -13.58 -0.92 1.07
C SER A 327 -12.21 -0.77 0.40
N ASP A 328 -11.56 -1.88 0.08
CA ASP A 328 -10.27 -1.88 -0.63
C ASP A 328 -10.37 -1.21 -2.02
N VAL A 329 -11.41 -1.52 -2.81
CA VAL A 329 -11.61 -0.95 -4.14
C VAL A 329 -11.96 0.53 -4.05
N TYR A 330 -12.90 0.91 -3.18
CA TYR A 330 -13.28 2.32 -3.00
C TYR A 330 -12.09 3.16 -2.51
N THR A 331 -11.31 2.63 -1.57
CA THR A 331 -10.12 3.31 -1.03
C THR A 331 -9.09 3.51 -2.13
N TYR A 332 -8.82 2.50 -2.95
CA TYR A 332 -7.85 2.63 -4.05
C TYR A 332 -8.30 3.66 -5.10
N MET A 333 -9.58 3.67 -5.44
CA MET A 333 -10.18 4.69 -6.30
C MET A 333 -10.07 6.09 -5.67
N PHE A 334 -10.36 6.19 -4.37
CA PHE A 334 -10.21 7.42 -3.62
C PHE A 334 -8.77 7.89 -3.68
N GLU A 335 -7.77 7.13 -3.24
CA GLU A 335 -6.34 7.46 -3.29
C GLU A 335 -5.91 7.95 -4.68
N SER A 336 -6.27 7.19 -5.72
CA SER A 336 -5.89 7.45 -7.11
C SER A 336 -6.53 8.70 -7.73
N SER A 337 -7.69 9.13 -7.23
CA SER A 337 -8.40 10.27 -7.78
C SER A 337 -7.60 11.58 -7.67
N GLU A 338 -7.49 12.32 -8.77
CA GLU A 338 -6.83 13.63 -8.86
C GLU A 338 -7.82 14.79 -8.65
N LEU A 339 -9.06 14.50 -8.27
CA LEU A 339 -10.03 15.51 -7.89
C LEU A 339 -9.45 16.43 -6.80
N LYS A 340 -9.67 17.74 -6.97
CA LYS A 340 -9.26 18.74 -5.98
C LYS A 340 -9.82 18.35 -4.60
N ALA A 341 -8.96 18.40 -3.58
CA ALA A 341 -9.26 17.91 -2.23
C ALA A 341 -10.64 18.28 -1.69
N LYS A 342 -11.09 19.55 -1.80
CA LYS A 342 -12.45 19.93 -1.33
C LYS A 342 -13.57 19.23 -2.11
N LYS A 343 -13.44 19.10 -3.44
CA LYS A 343 -14.41 18.39 -4.28
C LYS A 343 -14.38 16.89 -3.97
N LYS A 344 -13.19 16.31 -3.79
CA LYS A 344 -13.00 14.90 -3.45
C LYS A 344 -13.61 14.53 -2.10
N ALA A 345 -13.43 15.36 -1.06
CA ALA A 345 -14.08 15.15 0.23
C ALA A 345 -15.61 15.25 0.16
N LEU A 346 -16.15 16.22 -0.59
CA LEU A 346 -17.60 16.33 -0.80
C LEU A 346 -18.17 15.19 -1.63
N LEU A 347 -17.41 14.66 -2.60
CA LEU A 347 -17.85 13.56 -3.45
C LEU A 347 -18.27 12.34 -2.63
N VAL A 348 -17.49 11.97 -1.60
CA VAL A 348 -17.84 10.86 -0.69
C VAL A 348 -19.22 11.09 -0.07
N ILE A 349 -19.48 12.31 0.40
CA ILE A 349 -20.76 12.65 1.03
C ILE A 349 -21.89 12.65 -0.01
N GLU A 350 -21.63 13.14 -1.22
CA GLU A 350 -22.59 13.14 -2.34
C GLU A 350 -22.96 11.72 -2.79
N GLN A 351 -21.98 10.82 -2.90
CA GLN A 351 -22.16 9.41 -3.25
C GLN A 351 -22.99 8.66 -2.20
N MET A 352 -22.81 8.98 -0.92
CA MET A 352 -23.68 8.50 0.17
C MET A 352 -25.08 9.16 0.20
N GLY A 353 -25.44 9.91 -0.85
CA GLY A 353 -26.73 10.59 -0.96
C GLY A 353 -26.90 11.75 0.03
N GLY A 354 -25.80 12.43 0.35
CA GLY A 354 -25.75 13.47 1.38
C GLY A 354 -26.49 14.75 1.00
N TYR A 355 -27.35 15.25 1.89
CA TYR A 355 -27.97 16.57 1.77
C TYR A 355 -28.24 17.22 3.14
N LEU A 356 -28.32 18.55 3.19
CA LEU A 356 -28.75 19.27 4.39
C LEU A 356 -30.27 19.45 4.37
N ASP A 357 -30.95 19.03 5.43
CA ASP A 357 -32.37 19.28 5.58
C ASP A 357 -32.69 20.73 6.02
N GLU A 358 -33.99 21.04 6.16
CA GLU A 358 -34.47 22.38 6.54
C GLU A 358 -33.97 22.87 7.91
N ASN A 359 -33.46 21.98 8.77
CA ASN A 359 -32.91 22.28 10.10
C ASN A 359 -31.37 22.24 10.10
N GLY A 360 -30.77 22.17 8.91
CA GLY A 360 -29.34 22.12 8.71
C GLY A 360 -28.69 20.86 9.27
N MET A 361 -29.43 19.75 9.36
CA MET A 361 -28.87 18.44 9.69
C MET A 361 -28.49 17.71 8.40
N LEU A 362 -27.25 17.20 8.34
CA LEU A 362 -26.82 16.31 7.26
C LEU A 362 -27.61 15.00 7.35
N GLN A 363 -28.22 14.62 6.25
CA GLN A 363 -28.88 13.33 6.01
C GLN A 363 -28.10 12.59 4.94
N LEU A 364 -27.96 11.27 5.07
CA LEU A 364 -27.42 10.37 4.05
C LEU A 364 -28.58 9.47 3.58
N LYS A 365 -28.86 9.40 2.27
CA LYS A 365 -30.05 8.70 1.77
C LYS A 365 -29.88 8.14 0.35
N ASP A 366 -30.25 6.88 0.16
CA ASP A 366 -30.32 6.21 -1.16
C ASP A 366 -29.00 6.33 -1.98
N GLY A 367 -27.85 6.06 -1.34
CA GLY A 367 -26.52 6.11 -1.95
C GLY A 367 -25.57 5.06 -1.39
N ASP A 368 -24.27 5.26 -1.58
CA ASP A 368 -23.20 4.40 -1.08
C ASP A 368 -23.25 4.27 0.47
N GLU A 369 -22.82 3.13 0.98
CA GLU A 369 -22.79 2.83 2.41
C GLU A 369 -21.35 2.69 2.89
N PHE A 370 -21.10 2.85 4.19
CA PHE A 370 -19.80 2.49 4.75
C PHE A 370 -19.59 0.98 4.59
N TYR A 371 -18.37 0.59 4.24
CA TYR A 371 -17.96 -0.79 4.32
C TYR A 371 -18.04 -1.26 5.79
N LEU A 372 -18.91 -2.23 6.09
CA LEU A 372 -19.20 -2.64 7.47
C LEU A 372 -17.97 -3.14 8.23
N SER A 373 -16.97 -3.67 7.52
CA SER A 373 -15.71 -4.12 8.11
C SER A 373 -14.62 -3.05 8.13
N MET A 374 -14.89 -1.81 7.71
CA MET A 374 -13.92 -0.71 7.79
C MET A 374 -13.60 -0.41 9.26
N GLU A 375 -12.36 -0.62 9.66
CA GLU A 375 -11.90 -0.38 11.02
C GLU A 375 -11.90 1.12 11.37
N PRO A 376 -12.09 1.49 12.65
CA PRO A 376 -11.90 2.85 13.13
C PRO A 376 -10.49 3.42 12.96
N HIS A 377 -9.49 2.59 12.65
CA HIS A 377 -8.11 2.99 12.34
C HIS A 377 -7.72 2.73 10.88
N SER A 378 -8.71 2.51 9.99
CA SER A 378 -8.50 2.19 8.59
C SER A 378 -7.77 3.29 7.81
N VAL A 379 -7.05 2.87 6.76
CA VAL A 379 -6.34 3.74 5.82
C VAL A 379 -7.30 4.76 5.19
N PHE A 380 -8.50 4.34 4.78
CA PHE A 380 -9.50 5.25 4.20
C PHE A 380 -9.82 6.44 5.10
N LEU A 381 -9.99 6.23 6.42
CA LEU A 381 -10.28 7.32 7.34
C LEU A 381 -9.09 8.27 7.48
N GLU A 382 -7.86 7.76 7.40
CA GLU A 382 -6.65 8.59 7.37
C GLU A 382 -6.59 9.44 6.10
N ASP A 383 -6.85 8.84 4.94
CA ASP A 383 -6.84 9.52 3.65
C ASP A 383 -7.96 10.54 3.52
N TYR A 384 -9.16 10.20 3.98
CA TYR A 384 -10.27 11.14 3.99
C TYR A 384 -9.96 12.33 4.90
N ALA A 385 -9.39 12.09 6.09
CA ALA A 385 -8.96 13.15 6.98
C ALA A 385 -7.85 14.01 6.35
N GLN A 386 -6.87 13.39 5.68
CA GLN A 386 -5.82 14.08 4.95
C GLN A 386 -6.39 14.94 3.81
N CYS A 387 -7.34 14.40 3.05
CA CYS A 387 -8.05 15.11 1.99
C CYS A 387 -8.74 16.38 2.54
N VAL A 388 -9.41 16.29 3.69
CA VAL A 388 -9.98 17.47 4.35
C VAL A 388 -8.89 18.44 4.82
N ARG A 389 -7.76 17.97 5.37
CA ARG A 389 -6.64 18.86 5.72
C ARG A 389 -6.14 19.62 4.49
N ASP A 390 -5.91 18.95 3.37
CA ASP A 390 -5.43 19.54 2.13
C ASP A 390 -6.42 20.53 1.52
N ALA A 391 -7.72 20.24 1.62
CA ALA A 391 -8.78 21.15 1.17
C ALA A 391 -8.74 22.52 1.87
N TYR A 392 -8.25 22.58 3.11
CA TYR A 392 -8.22 23.79 3.93
C TYR A 392 -6.81 24.31 4.21
N GLN A 393 -5.77 23.63 3.75
CA GLN A 393 -4.39 24.07 3.88
C GLN A 393 -4.13 25.29 2.97
N LYS A 394 -3.40 26.27 3.49
CA LYS A 394 -2.92 27.44 2.75
C LYS A 394 -1.52 27.18 2.21
N LYS A 395 -1.09 27.95 1.22
CA LYS A 395 0.26 27.88 0.62
C LYS A 395 1.41 27.93 1.62
N ASN A 396 1.23 28.57 2.78
CA ASN A 396 2.23 28.67 3.85
C ASN A 396 2.10 27.56 4.91
N LYS A 397 1.41 26.45 4.60
CA LYS A 397 1.14 25.31 5.51
C LYS A 397 0.31 25.64 6.76
N THR A 398 -0.34 26.80 6.80
CA THR A 398 -1.35 27.15 7.83
C THR A 398 -2.75 26.74 7.36
N TYR A 399 -3.75 26.78 8.24
CA TYR A 399 -5.10 26.27 7.92
C TYR A 399 -6.15 27.38 7.85
N LYS A 400 -7.09 27.25 6.91
CA LYS A 400 -8.35 28.00 6.92
C LYS A 400 -9.32 27.31 7.86
N ARG A 401 -10.27 28.07 8.40
CA ARG A 401 -11.33 27.48 9.23
C ARG A 401 -12.24 26.66 8.33
N LEU A 402 -12.59 25.45 8.74
CA LEU A 402 -13.60 24.66 8.06
C LEU A 402 -14.89 25.49 7.97
N ASP A 403 -15.41 25.65 6.75
CA ASP A 403 -16.58 26.47 6.46
C ASP A 403 -17.73 25.67 5.81
N ASP A 404 -17.51 24.40 5.55
CA ASP A 404 -18.48 23.50 4.93
C ASP A 404 -19.25 22.69 5.97
N THR A 405 -20.57 22.84 5.97
CA THR A 405 -21.46 22.21 6.96
C THR A 405 -21.58 20.71 6.76
N MET A 406 -21.56 20.22 5.51
CA MET A 406 -21.68 18.80 5.22
C MET A 406 -20.41 18.08 5.67
N ILE A 407 -19.23 18.62 5.32
CA ILE A 407 -17.95 18.08 5.80
C ILE A 407 -17.91 18.09 7.34
N HIS A 408 -18.31 19.18 8.00
CA HIS A 408 -18.35 19.24 9.47
C HIS A 408 -19.24 18.15 10.08
N GLN A 409 -20.45 17.96 9.56
CA GLN A 409 -21.41 17.02 10.13
C GLN A 409 -21.17 15.57 9.71
N PHE A 410 -20.44 15.32 8.62
CA PHE A 410 -20.08 13.97 8.20
C PHE A 410 -19.24 13.24 9.26
N ARG A 411 -18.48 13.98 10.08
CA ARG A 411 -17.78 13.48 11.27
C ARG A 411 -18.69 12.70 12.23
N MET A 412 -19.98 13.07 12.32
CA MET A 412 -20.97 12.36 13.14
C MET A 412 -21.32 10.98 12.57
N TYR A 413 -21.33 10.83 11.25
CA TYR A 413 -21.63 9.56 10.58
C TYR A 413 -20.43 8.62 10.59
N ILE A 414 -19.21 9.14 10.42
CA ILE A 414 -17.98 8.36 10.64
C ILE A 414 -17.93 7.86 12.09
N ASP A 415 -18.29 8.72 13.04
CA ASP A 415 -18.37 8.33 14.44
C ASP A 415 -19.39 7.20 14.68
N LYS A 416 -20.61 7.33 14.12
CA LYS A 416 -21.62 6.27 14.16
C LYS A 416 -21.05 4.93 13.71
N HIS A 417 -20.41 4.92 12.55
CA HIS A 417 -19.80 3.75 11.96
C HIS A 417 -18.76 3.13 12.91
N ASN A 418 -17.85 3.95 13.44
CA ASN A 418 -16.80 3.48 14.36
C ASN A 418 -17.37 2.85 15.64
N ILE A 419 -18.40 3.45 16.21
CA ILE A 419 -19.09 2.95 17.40
C ILE A 419 -19.78 1.62 17.10
N GLU A 420 -20.52 1.55 15.99
CA GLU A 420 -21.22 0.33 15.55
C GLU A 420 -20.23 -0.79 15.23
N TYR A 421 -19.09 -0.48 14.59
CA TYR A 421 -18.03 -1.44 14.33
C TYR A 421 -17.52 -2.09 15.62
N VAL A 422 -17.16 -1.27 16.63
CA VAL A 422 -16.67 -1.82 17.92
C VAL A 422 -17.77 -2.61 18.63
N ARG A 423 -19.02 -2.12 18.61
CA ARG A 423 -20.15 -2.79 19.27
C ARG A 423 -20.49 -4.14 18.64
N ASN A 424 -20.39 -4.26 17.33
CA ASN A 424 -20.88 -5.43 16.58
C ASN A 424 -19.81 -6.51 16.39
N ASN A 425 -18.52 -6.14 16.37
CA ASN A 425 -17.44 -7.09 16.04
C ASN A 425 -16.66 -7.59 17.27
N PHE A 426 -16.84 -6.99 18.45
CA PHE A 426 -16.08 -7.37 19.64
C PHE A 426 -16.98 -7.73 20.82
N ASP A 427 -16.62 -8.81 21.50
CA ASP A 427 -17.27 -9.24 22.73
C ASP A 427 -16.86 -8.37 23.93
N GLY A 428 -17.75 -8.23 24.91
CA GLY A 428 -17.49 -7.44 26.12
C GLY A 428 -18.79 -7.09 26.85
N LYS A 429 -18.74 -6.96 28.19
CA LYS A 429 -19.91 -6.57 29.00
C LYS A 429 -20.22 -5.09 28.89
N THR A 430 -19.23 -4.28 28.56
CA THR A 430 -19.33 -2.82 28.37
C THR A 430 -18.69 -2.42 27.05
N ASP A 431 -19.08 -1.27 26.50
CA ASP A 431 -18.48 -0.72 25.28
C ASP A 431 -16.96 -0.51 25.44
N TYR A 432 -16.49 -0.10 26.63
CA TYR A 432 -15.06 0.03 26.93
C TYR A 432 -14.32 -1.31 26.92
N GLU A 433 -14.94 -2.39 27.39
CA GLU A 433 -14.35 -3.74 27.26
C GLU A 433 -14.22 -4.15 25.80
N LYS A 434 -15.27 -3.89 25.00
CA LYS A 434 -15.23 -4.12 23.55
C LYS A 434 -14.12 -3.32 22.87
N LEU A 435 -13.97 -2.04 23.23
CA LEU A 435 -12.92 -1.17 22.70
C LEU A 435 -11.51 -1.67 23.06
N LYS A 436 -11.32 -2.23 24.26
CA LYS A 436 -10.04 -2.88 24.63
C LYS A 436 -9.78 -4.16 23.84
N ASN A 437 -10.81 -4.97 23.61
CA ASN A 437 -10.68 -6.20 22.83
C ASN A 437 -10.38 -5.90 21.35
N TYR A 438 -10.99 -4.84 20.81
CA TYR A 438 -10.63 -4.27 19.52
C TYR A 438 -9.14 -3.90 19.45
N ALA A 439 -8.64 -3.15 20.44
CA ALA A 439 -7.23 -2.78 20.48
C ALA A 439 -6.28 -3.99 20.63
N ALA A 440 -6.72 -5.04 21.33
CA ALA A 440 -5.96 -6.27 21.50
C ALA A 440 -5.90 -7.11 20.21
N GLU A 441 -7.00 -7.24 19.48
CA GLU A 441 -7.07 -7.98 18.20
C GLU A 441 -6.10 -7.41 17.17
N PHE A 442 -6.02 -6.08 17.09
CA PHE A 442 -5.14 -5.37 16.16
C PHE A 442 -3.79 -4.97 16.77
N GLU A 443 -3.44 -5.55 17.92
CA GLU A 443 -2.14 -5.43 18.59
C GLU A 443 -1.61 -3.99 18.79
N PHE A 444 -2.51 -3.02 19.04
CA PHE A 444 -2.14 -1.63 19.29
C PHE A 444 -2.56 -1.12 20.67
N SER A 445 -1.97 0.01 21.06
CA SER A 445 -2.36 0.72 22.28
C SER A 445 -3.30 1.89 21.99
N LEU A 446 -4.43 1.94 22.69
CA LEU A 446 -5.32 3.11 22.69
C LEU A 446 -4.62 4.32 23.34
N TYR A 447 -4.95 5.51 22.86
CA TYR A 447 -4.43 6.76 23.40
C TYR A 447 -5.36 7.33 24.47
N TYR A 448 -4.79 7.65 25.63
CA TYR A 448 -5.50 8.17 26.81
C TYR A 448 -4.94 9.53 27.23
N GLY A 449 -5.74 10.29 27.97
CA GLY A 449 -5.27 11.51 28.66
C GLY A 449 -5.31 12.79 27.84
N GLU A 450 -5.86 12.76 26.61
CA GLU A 450 -6.30 14.00 25.95
C GLU A 450 -7.38 14.69 26.80
N PRO A 451 -7.39 16.03 26.93
CA PRO A 451 -8.37 16.72 27.77
C PRO A 451 -9.83 16.45 27.35
N SER A 452 -10.61 15.85 28.24
CA SER A 452 -12.02 15.50 27.99
C SER A 452 -13.01 16.54 28.56
N ARG A 453 -12.52 17.71 28.99
CA ARG A 453 -13.32 18.83 29.53
C ARG A 453 -14.51 19.22 28.65
N HIS A 454 -14.31 19.16 27.33
CA HIS A 454 -15.34 19.54 26.39
C HIS A 454 -16.49 18.53 26.34
N HIS A 455 -16.28 17.28 26.75
CA HIS A 455 -17.28 16.21 26.85
C HIS A 455 -17.84 16.08 28.26
N ASN A 456 -17.66 17.07 29.13
CA ASN A 456 -18.19 17.03 30.50
C ASN A 456 -19.13 18.21 30.76
N LYS A 457 -20.03 18.51 29.82
CA LYS A 457 -20.91 19.68 29.91
C LYS A 457 -21.86 19.58 31.09
N ILE A 458 -22.17 20.76 31.63
CA ILE A 458 -23.13 20.98 32.71
C ILE A 458 -24.17 21.98 32.27
N GLN A 459 -25.36 21.93 32.86
CA GLN A 459 -26.32 23.02 32.68
C GLN A 459 -25.73 24.33 33.22
N LYS A 460 -26.10 25.46 32.62
CA LYS A 460 -25.53 26.77 32.95
C LYS A 460 -25.64 27.16 34.42
N ASP A 461 -26.66 26.67 35.11
CA ASP A 461 -26.95 27.00 36.52
C ASP A 461 -26.52 25.90 37.50
N SER A 462 -25.86 24.84 37.02
CA SER A 462 -25.37 23.73 37.85
C SER A 462 -23.90 23.88 38.23
N ALA A 463 -23.52 23.28 39.37
CA ALA A 463 -22.13 23.12 39.76
C ALA A 463 -21.49 21.93 39.00
N PHE A 464 -20.18 21.99 38.77
CA PHE A 464 -19.42 20.87 38.23
C PHE A 464 -19.10 19.86 39.33
N ASP A 465 -19.55 18.62 39.15
CA ASP A 465 -19.47 17.53 40.13
C ASP A 465 -18.35 16.50 39.81
N GLY A 466 -17.40 16.89 38.97
CA GLY A 466 -16.28 16.04 38.56
C GLY A 466 -16.42 15.43 37.16
N GLN A 467 -15.32 14.85 36.70
CA GLN A 467 -15.22 14.20 35.40
C GLN A 467 -16.03 12.91 35.42
N LYS A 468 -17.04 12.82 34.54
CA LYS A 468 -17.88 11.63 34.33
C LYS A 468 -17.57 10.94 33.03
N TYR A 469 -17.17 11.71 32.03
CA TYR A 469 -16.86 11.19 30.71
C TYR A 469 -15.38 11.40 30.43
N ASP A 470 -14.79 10.44 29.75
CA ASP A 470 -13.41 10.49 29.33
C ASP A 470 -13.27 10.19 27.85
N LYS A 471 -12.15 10.61 27.27
CA LYS A 471 -11.88 10.52 25.84
C LYS A 471 -10.73 9.55 25.57
N ILE A 472 -11.00 8.57 24.71
CA ILE A 472 -10.03 7.56 24.27
C ILE A 472 -9.94 7.62 22.74
N LEU A 473 -8.73 7.52 22.17
CA LEU A 473 -8.53 7.57 20.72
C LEU A 473 -7.80 6.34 20.18
N THR A 474 -7.98 6.08 18.89
CA THR A 474 -7.14 5.15 18.11
C THR A 474 -5.69 5.65 18.01
N PRO A 475 -4.72 4.80 17.60
CA PRO A 475 -3.31 5.19 17.49
C PRO A 475 -3.05 6.39 16.59
N ASN A 476 -3.77 6.49 15.46
CA ASN A 476 -3.72 7.63 14.54
C ASN A 476 -4.42 8.90 15.07
N ARG A 477 -5.08 8.81 16.23
CA ARG A 477 -5.77 9.89 16.96
C ARG A 477 -6.89 10.59 16.18
N LEU A 478 -7.42 9.95 15.14
CA LEU A 478 -8.54 10.47 14.36
C LEU A 478 -9.87 10.03 14.98
N SER A 479 -10.05 8.73 15.19
CA SER A 479 -11.25 8.19 15.81
C SER A 479 -11.21 8.40 17.32
N GLU A 480 -12.30 8.96 17.84
CA GLU A 480 -12.46 9.40 19.22
C GLU A 480 -13.67 8.69 19.82
N PHE A 481 -13.53 8.10 21.01
CA PHE A 481 -14.62 7.44 21.73
C PHE A 481 -14.81 8.13 23.08
N ILE A 482 -16.03 8.59 23.38
CA ILE A 482 -16.34 9.12 24.71
C ILE A 482 -16.89 8.01 25.60
N ILE A 483 -16.20 7.71 26.69
CA ILE A 483 -16.60 6.67 27.64
C ILE A 483 -17.21 7.29 28.88
N ASN A 484 -18.35 6.75 29.33
CA ASN A 484 -18.80 6.95 30.70
C ASN A 484 -17.94 6.13 31.67
N VAL A 485 -17.14 6.81 32.49
CA VAL A 485 -16.14 6.16 33.35
C VAL A 485 -16.75 5.29 34.45
N GLU A 486 -18.04 5.47 34.77
CA GLU A 486 -18.76 4.67 35.76
C GLU A 486 -19.39 3.42 35.13
N THR A 487 -19.94 3.51 33.91
CA THR A 487 -20.69 2.41 33.27
C THR A 487 -19.88 1.66 32.21
N GLY A 488 -18.83 2.27 31.68
CA GLY A 488 -18.07 1.76 30.53
C GLY A 488 -18.82 1.86 29.20
N GLU A 489 -19.98 2.52 29.15
CA GLU A 489 -20.77 2.71 27.92
C GLU A 489 -20.21 3.89 27.09
N PHE A 490 -20.38 3.82 25.76
CA PHE A 490 -20.15 4.97 24.90
C PHE A 490 -21.19 6.08 25.17
N VAL A 491 -20.74 7.33 25.09
CA VAL A 491 -21.56 8.53 25.24
C VAL A 491 -21.75 9.15 23.87
N THR A 492 -22.71 8.61 23.13
CA THR A 492 -22.98 9.03 21.75
C THR A 492 -24.38 9.61 21.56
N GLU A 493 -24.51 10.55 20.62
CA GLU A 493 -25.81 11.09 20.22
C GLU A 493 -26.69 10.07 19.50
N TRP A 494 -26.09 9.05 18.88
CA TRP A 494 -26.80 8.01 18.13
C TRP A 494 -27.69 7.13 19.02
N ASP A 495 -27.41 7.05 20.32
CA ASP A 495 -28.30 6.41 21.31
C ASP A 495 -29.58 7.23 21.59
N VAL A 496 -29.64 8.48 21.13
CA VAL A 496 -30.71 9.45 21.41
C VAL A 496 -31.45 9.88 20.15
N LEU A 497 -30.73 10.06 19.05
CA LEU A 497 -31.30 10.42 17.76
C LEU A 497 -32.28 9.33 17.31
N LYS A 498 -33.46 9.77 16.91
CA LYS A 498 -34.53 8.92 16.40
C LYS A 498 -34.59 9.04 14.89
N THR A 499 -34.91 7.96 14.23
CA THR A 499 -35.10 7.95 12.78
C THR A 499 -36.58 7.90 12.43
N LYS A 500 -36.96 8.53 11.32
CA LYS A 500 -38.33 8.48 10.77
C LYS A 500 -38.58 7.19 9.99
N ASP A 501 -37.54 6.72 9.31
CA ASP A 501 -37.44 5.47 8.57
C ASP A 501 -36.05 4.86 8.84
N THR A 502 -35.58 3.91 8.04
CA THR A 502 -34.29 3.24 8.26
C THR A 502 -33.08 4.15 8.06
N GLN A 503 -33.21 5.29 7.38
CA GLN A 503 -32.08 6.13 6.97
C GLN A 503 -32.19 7.60 7.43
N THR A 504 -33.39 8.14 7.58
CA THR A 504 -33.60 9.57 7.84
C THR A 504 -33.65 9.89 9.32
N VAL A 505 -32.70 10.69 9.82
CA VAL A 505 -32.67 11.18 11.19
C VAL A 505 -33.71 12.28 11.37
N MET A 506 -34.55 12.17 12.41
CA MET A 506 -35.48 13.24 12.75
C MET A 506 -34.72 14.44 13.30
N SER A 507 -34.65 15.53 12.54
CA SER A 507 -33.92 16.76 12.91
C SER A 507 -34.72 17.76 13.74
N LYS A 508 -36.06 17.61 13.79
CA LYS A 508 -36.99 18.50 14.51
C LYS A 508 -38.03 17.74 15.32
N ASP A 509 -37.59 16.76 16.10
CA ASP A 509 -38.46 16.15 17.09
C ASP A 509 -38.61 17.08 18.31
N SER A 510 -39.82 17.60 18.51
CA SER A 510 -40.15 18.38 19.70
C SER A 510 -39.96 17.58 21.00
N SER A 511 -39.90 16.25 20.93
CA SER A 511 -39.55 15.38 22.04
C SER A 511 -38.12 15.61 22.52
N TYR A 512 -37.14 15.95 21.67
CA TYR A 512 -35.75 16.14 22.11
C TYR A 512 -35.60 17.21 23.19
N LYS A 513 -36.45 18.26 23.16
CA LYS A 513 -36.51 19.28 24.21
C LYS A 513 -37.08 18.75 25.53
N LYS A 514 -37.90 17.71 25.46
CA LYS A 514 -38.56 17.05 26.59
C LYS A 514 -37.81 15.78 27.03
N GLU A 515 -36.79 15.36 26.30
CA GLU A 515 -35.93 14.24 26.68
C GLU A 515 -35.27 14.53 28.02
N LYS A 516 -35.00 13.47 28.78
CA LYS A 516 -34.33 13.56 30.07
C LYS A 516 -32.98 14.25 29.92
N GLU A 517 -32.56 14.97 30.96
CA GLU A 517 -31.27 15.69 30.95
C GLU A 517 -30.09 14.78 30.59
N SER A 518 -30.13 13.50 30.99
CA SER A 518 -29.14 12.49 30.62
C SER A 518 -29.04 12.26 29.11
N SER A 519 -30.16 12.23 28.39
CA SER A 519 -30.18 12.06 26.93
C SER A 519 -29.72 13.34 26.21
N GLN A 520 -30.17 14.51 26.68
CA GLN A 520 -29.66 15.78 26.14
C GLN A 520 -28.15 15.91 26.33
N LYS A 521 -27.65 15.43 27.47
CA LYS A 521 -26.23 15.40 27.79
C LYS A 521 -25.44 14.53 26.82
N LYS A 522 -25.91 13.33 26.49
CA LYS A 522 -25.31 12.48 25.43
C LYS A 522 -25.17 13.26 24.12
N VAL A 523 -26.21 13.94 23.65
CA VAL A 523 -26.16 14.72 22.39
C VAL A 523 -25.14 15.86 22.43
N VAL A 524 -25.00 16.57 23.55
CA VAL A 524 -24.04 17.68 23.61
C VAL A 524 -22.62 17.23 23.89
N ASP A 525 -22.41 16.13 24.62
CA ASP A 525 -21.10 15.60 25.02
C ASP A 525 -20.53 14.52 24.10
N THR A 526 -21.28 14.11 23.06
CA THR A 526 -20.84 13.20 22.01
C THR A 526 -19.51 13.62 21.38
N GLU A 527 -18.76 12.61 20.96
CA GLU A 527 -17.59 12.65 20.11
C GLU A 527 -17.93 13.13 18.69
N SER A 528 -16.86 13.37 17.94
CA SER A 528 -16.90 13.43 16.49
C SER A 528 -15.51 13.12 15.98
N PHE A 529 -15.39 12.24 14.98
CA PHE A 529 -14.14 11.91 14.30
C PHE A 529 -13.28 13.16 14.03
N ASN A 530 -11.96 13.13 14.24
CA ASN A 530 -11.09 14.28 14.02
C ASN A 530 -10.49 14.27 12.61
N TYR A 531 -10.51 15.41 11.92
CA TYR A 531 -9.78 15.57 10.66
C TYR A 531 -8.31 15.89 10.86
N ALA A 532 -7.89 16.28 12.05
CA ALA A 532 -6.48 16.44 12.37
C ALA A 532 -6.18 15.89 13.77
N PRO A 533 -5.13 15.07 13.91
CA PRO A 533 -4.74 14.60 15.23
C PRO A 533 -4.20 15.77 16.08
N ALA A 534 -4.25 15.63 17.40
CA ALA A 534 -4.05 16.75 18.34
C ALA A 534 -2.65 17.40 18.27
N ASP A 535 -1.66 16.69 17.75
CA ASP A 535 -0.30 17.16 17.45
C ASP A 535 -0.27 18.14 16.25
N TYR A 536 -1.27 18.12 15.38
CA TYR A 536 -1.49 19.11 14.33
C TYR A 536 -2.27 20.31 14.89
N VAL A 537 -1.71 20.97 15.91
CA VAL A 537 -2.41 21.95 16.76
C VAL A 537 -3.23 22.98 15.98
N GLU A 538 -2.68 23.58 14.92
CA GLU A 538 -3.40 24.55 14.11
C GLU A 538 -4.55 23.90 13.31
N ALA A 539 -4.28 22.79 12.63
CA ALA A 539 -5.30 22.07 11.85
C ALA A 539 -6.44 21.60 12.76
N HIS A 540 -6.11 20.97 13.89
CA HIS A 540 -7.09 20.50 14.87
C HIS A 540 -7.97 21.65 15.38
N GLN A 541 -7.36 22.80 15.69
CA GLN A 541 -8.12 23.97 16.10
C GLN A 541 -9.06 24.47 14.99
N MET A 542 -8.59 24.53 13.74
CA MET A 542 -9.30 25.15 12.62
C MET A 542 -10.35 24.24 11.98
N LEU A 543 -10.16 22.92 12.03
CA LEU A 543 -10.99 21.91 11.38
C LEU A 543 -11.90 21.18 12.38
N ASP A 544 -11.46 20.98 13.62
CA ASP A 544 -12.21 20.15 14.57
C ASP A 544 -12.89 20.98 15.67
N VAL A 545 -12.13 21.88 16.33
CA VAL A 545 -12.59 22.57 17.55
C VAL A 545 -13.45 23.80 17.26
N LEU A 546 -12.97 24.73 16.41
CA LEU A 546 -13.68 25.97 16.13
C LEU A 546 -15.01 25.73 15.40
N PRO A 547 -15.13 24.83 14.42
CA PRO A 547 -16.40 24.57 13.73
C PRO A 547 -17.52 24.08 14.66
N ALA A 548 -17.17 23.28 15.67
CA ALA A 548 -18.08 22.77 16.70
C ALA A 548 -18.42 23.77 17.82
N SER A 549 -17.78 24.94 17.83
CA SER A 549 -17.86 25.93 18.91
C SER A 549 -18.67 27.17 18.53
N PRO A 550 -19.58 27.66 19.41
CA PRO A 550 -20.29 28.92 19.17
C PRO A 550 -19.31 30.10 19.24
N ALA A 551 -18.98 30.69 18.09
CA ALA A 551 -18.12 31.87 18.03
C ALA A 551 -18.82 33.11 18.61
N LYS A 552 -18.07 33.99 19.29
CA LYS A 552 -18.60 35.28 19.80
C LYS A 552 -19.22 36.14 18.69
N GLU A 553 -18.76 35.99 17.45
CA GLU A 553 -19.19 36.78 16.29
C GLU A 553 -20.33 36.13 15.46
N LYS A 554 -20.93 35.02 15.91
CA LYS A 554 -22.11 34.35 15.29
C LYS A 554 -22.01 33.91 13.81
N LYS A 555 -20.96 34.26 13.05
CA LYS A 555 -20.93 34.08 11.59
C LYS A 555 -20.63 32.66 11.08
N LEU A 556 -19.98 31.80 11.85
CA LEU A 556 -19.60 30.45 11.41
C LEU A 556 -19.78 29.46 12.57
N TYR A 557 -20.88 28.71 12.55
CA TYR A 557 -21.21 27.68 13.53
C TYR A 557 -21.95 26.55 12.80
N LEU A 558 -21.23 25.46 12.51
CA LEU A 558 -21.63 24.46 11.50
C LEU A 558 -22.47 23.30 12.08
N GLU A 559 -22.82 23.37 13.36
CA GLU A 559 -23.69 22.39 14.01
C GLU A 559 -25.14 22.48 13.50
N ASN A 560 -25.84 21.35 13.49
CA ASN A 560 -27.28 21.30 13.22
C ASN A 560 -28.09 22.02 14.32
N ASP A 561 -29.33 22.41 14.01
CA ASP A 561 -30.15 23.23 14.91
C ASP A 561 -30.49 22.57 16.25
N LEU A 562 -30.52 21.24 16.33
CA LEU A 562 -30.68 20.51 17.60
C LEU A 562 -29.48 20.75 18.53
N LYS A 563 -28.24 20.53 18.05
CA LYS A 563 -27.02 20.84 18.82
C LYS A 563 -26.92 22.33 19.13
N LYS A 564 -27.26 23.22 18.18
CA LYS A 564 -27.28 24.67 18.42
C LYS A 564 -28.22 25.05 19.57
N LEU A 565 -29.39 24.42 19.64
CA LEU A 565 -30.38 24.65 20.67
C LEU A 565 -29.88 24.17 22.04
N LEU A 566 -29.37 22.94 22.13
CA LEU A 566 -28.91 22.37 23.40
C LEU A 566 -27.66 23.11 23.93
N LYS A 567 -26.72 23.51 23.07
CA LYS A 567 -25.53 24.30 23.49
C LYS A 567 -25.90 25.72 23.99
N LYS A 568 -27.17 26.16 23.94
CA LYS A 568 -27.64 27.37 24.64
C LYS A 568 -27.87 27.16 26.13
N THR A 569 -28.18 25.95 26.58
CA THR A 569 -28.47 25.62 27.99
C THR A 569 -27.33 24.86 28.67
N TRP A 570 -26.50 24.19 27.87
CA TRP A 570 -25.31 23.46 28.34
C TRP A 570 -24.02 24.28 28.14
N LYS A 571 -23.06 24.14 29.05
CA LYS A 571 -21.73 24.77 28.98
C LYS A 571 -20.64 23.79 29.40
N SER A 572 -19.43 23.91 28.82
CA SER A 572 -18.27 23.19 29.35
C SER A 572 -17.83 23.79 30.69
N PRO A 573 -17.36 22.98 31.65
CA PRO A 573 -16.86 23.47 32.93
C PRO A 573 -15.63 24.36 32.72
N GLU A 574 -15.42 25.33 33.62
CA GLU A 574 -14.28 26.25 33.53
C GLU A 574 -12.97 25.50 33.74
N LYS A 575 -11.91 25.89 33.02
CA LYS A 575 -10.57 25.27 33.15
C LYS A 575 -10.06 25.23 34.60
N LYS A 576 -10.41 26.24 35.41
CA LYS A 576 -9.96 26.36 36.81
C LYS A 576 -10.59 25.34 37.77
N ILE A 577 -11.79 24.84 37.44
CA ILE A 577 -12.55 23.89 38.27
C ILE A 577 -12.50 22.46 37.73
N TYR A 578 -12.02 22.28 36.49
CA TYR A 578 -11.90 20.98 35.85
C TYR A 578 -10.52 20.35 36.10
N ARG A 579 -10.49 19.04 36.34
CA ARG A 579 -9.27 18.24 36.51
C ARG A 579 -9.41 16.94 35.72
N GLU A 580 -8.45 16.67 34.83
CA GLU A 580 -8.34 15.40 34.11
C GLU A 580 -7.81 14.31 35.06
N LYS A 581 -8.66 13.36 35.43
CA LYS A 581 -8.40 12.29 36.39
C LYS A 581 -8.00 10.97 35.73
N TYR A 582 -8.57 10.66 34.57
CA TYR A 582 -8.33 9.40 33.85
C TYR A 582 -7.31 9.64 32.75
N ARG A 583 -6.13 9.03 32.86
CA ARG A 583 -5.01 9.27 31.93
C ARG A 583 -4.37 8.01 31.40
N LYS A 584 -4.76 6.85 31.91
CA LYS A 584 -4.21 5.55 31.55
C LYS A 584 -5.22 4.45 31.85
N PRO A 585 -5.11 3.27 31.20
CA PRO A 585 -6.07 2.16 31.37
C PRO A 585 -6.34 1.77 32.82
N SER A 586 -5.34 1.89 33.71
CA SER A 586 -5.47 1.54 35.14
C SER A 586 -6.39 2.47 35.96
N ASP A 587 -6.88 3.55 35.36
CA ASP A 587 -7.72 4.54 36.04
C ASP A 587 -9.22 4.23 35.94
N TYR A 588 -9.64 3.33 35.05
CA TYR A 588 -11.05 3.03 34.74
C TYR A 588 -11.58 1.83 35.52
N LEU A 589 -12.91 1.83 35.78
CA LEU A 589 -13.68 0.70 36.33
C LEU A 589 -13.06 0.04 37.58
N LYS A 590 -12.73 0.86 38.59
CA LYS A 590 -12.31 0.42 39.93
C LYS A 590 -13.47 0.17 40.86
#